data_AF-A0A5E6P275-F1
#
_entry.id   AF-A0A5E6P275-F1
#
_cell.length_a   1.000
_cell.length_b   1.000
_cell.length_c   1.000
_cell.angle_alpha   90.00
_cell.angle_beta   90.00
_cell.angle_gamma   90.00
#
_symmetry.space_group_name_H-M   'P 1'
#
loop_
_entity.id
_entity.type
_entity.pdbx_description
1 polymer ?
#
loop_
_entity_poly.entity_id
_entity_poly.type
_entity_poly.pdbx_seq_one_letter_code
_entity_poly.pdbx_strand_id
1 'polypeptide(L)'
;MNKTDAKRIAETITTDQLETMFEGAKAGITNWEQVSAVNPGMTKGTAWNILSSGLKSVGGPRARALAITNMIWEFGDFLDDSLKPAKKKLQPSPPPYHQQPNF
;
A
#
# COMPACT_ATOMS: atom_id res chain seq x y z
N MET A 1 -2.52 1.94 3.27
CA MET A 1 -1.11 1.92 3.77
C MET A 1 -0.21 2.96 3.07
N ASN A 2 0.99 3.29 3.58
CA ASN A 2 1.99 4.14 2.89
C ASN A 2 3.06 3.30 2.15
N LYS A 3 3.77 3.92 1.21
CA LYS A 3 4.79 3.26 0.37
C LYS A 3 5.97 2.68 1.17
N THR A 4 6.40 3.38 2.23
CA THR A 4 7.57 2.97 3.03
C THR A 4 7.28 1.70 3.82
N ASP A 5 6.12 1.63 4.46
CA ASP A 5 5.70 0.46 5.20
C ASP A 5 5.41 -0.70 4.26
N ALA A 6 4.80 -0.43 3.10
CA ALA A 6 4.59 -1.43 2.07
C ALA A 6 5.91 -2.07 1.59
N LYS A 7 6.96 -1.26 1.40
CA LYS A 7 8.29 -1.77 1.04
C LYS A 7 8.87 -2.66 2.14
N ARG A 8 8.76 -2.26 3.41
CA ARG A 8 9.25 -3.05 4.55
C ARG A 8 8.55 -4.42 4.64
N ILE A 9 7.23 -4.45 4.43
CA ILE A 9 6.46 -5.70 4.44
C ILE A 9 6.81 -6.57 3.22
N ALA A 10 6.98 -5.96 2.04
CA ALA A 10 7.32 -6.68 0.81
C ALA A 10 8.63 -7.48 0.91
N GLU A 11 9.56 -7.07 1.78
CA GLU A 11 10.83 -7.76 2.02
C GLU A 11 10.68 -9.05 2.86
N THR A 12 9.60 -9.18 3.62
CA THR A 12 9.42 -10.26 4.62
C THR A 12 8.16 -11.10 4.43
N ILE A 13 7.20 -10.63 3.63
CA ILE A 13 5.93 -11.32 3.39
C ILE A 13 6.12 -12.64 2.64
N THR A 14 5.35 -13.66 3.01
CA THR A 14 5.31 -14.92 2.26
C THR A 14 4.32 -14.85 1.11
N THR A 15 4.45 -15.76 0.14
CA THR A 15 3.49 -15.86 -0.97
C THR A 15 2.07 -16.14 -0.45
N ASP A 16 1.92 -17.04 0.52
CA ASP A 16 0.61 -17.41 1.09
C ASP A 16 -0.08 -16.23 1.78
N GLN A 17 0.68 -15.41 2.51
CA GLN A 17 0.17 -14.18 3.14
C GLN A 17 -0.29 -13.16 2.08
N LEU A 18 0.45 -13.07 0.98
CA LEU A 18 0.09 -12.21 -0.14
C LEU A 18 -1.19 -12.70 -0.82
N GLU A 19 -1.34 -14.00 -1.05
CA GLU A 19 -2.54 -14.60 -1.64
C GLU A 19 -3.76 -14.37 -0.73
N THR A 20 -3.62 -14.60 0.57
CA THR A 20 -4.67 -14.33 1.57
C THR A 20 -5.10 -12.85 1.54
N MET A 21 -4.15 -11.93 1.49
CA MET A 21 -4.43 -10.48 1.36
C MET A 21 -5.20 -10.19 0.06
N PHE A 22 -4.83 -10.84 -1.05
CA PHE A 22 -5.50 -10.70 -2.34
C PHE A 22 -6.95 -11.18 -2.28
N GLU A 23 -7.19 -12.35 -1.71
CA GLU A 23 -8.55 -12.88 -1.56
C GLU A 23 -9.41 -11.99 -0.67
N GLY A 24 -8.86 -11.49 0.44
CA GLY A 24 -9.52 -10.53 1.32
C GLY A 24 -9.87 -9.23 0.59
N ALA A 25 -8.95 -8.70 -0.21
CA ALA A 25 -9.19 -7.51 -1.02
C ALA A 25 -10.29 -7.74 -2.07
N LYS A 26 -10.28 -8.89 -2.75
CA LYS A 26 -11.30 -9.23 -3.74
C LYS A 26 -12.71 -9.31 -3.12
N ALA A 27 -12.81 -9.86 -1.91
CA ALA A 27 -14.06 -9.99 -1.18
C ALA A 27 -14.53 -8.67 -0.54
N GLY A 28 -13.60 -7.83 -0.09
CA GLY A 28 -13.89 -6.60 0.65
C GLY A 28 -14.02 -5.33 -0.19
N ILE A 29 -13.47 -5.29 -1.40
CA ILE A 29 -13.59 -4.11 -2.29
C ILE A 29 -14.97 -4.12 -2.94
N THR A 30 -15.80 -3.16 -2.54
CA THR A 30 -17.13 -2.94 -3.11
C THR A 30 -17.10 -1.98 -4.29
N ASN A 31 -16.16 -1.03 -4.32
CA ASN A 31 -16.00 -0.06 -5.39
C ASN A 31 -14.62 -0.15 -6.05
N TRP A 32 -14.57 -0.76 -7.23
CA TRP A 32 -13.36 -0.91 -8.04
C TRP A 32 -12.99 0.33 -8.86
N GLU A 33 -13.91 1.30 -8.98
CA GLU A 33 -13.70 2.56 -9.71
C GLU A 33 -13.01 3.62 -8.86
N GLN A 34 -12.88 3.39 -7.55
CA GLN A 34 -12.15 4.29 -6.67
C GLN A 34 -10.71 4.47 -7.16
N VAL A 35 -10.19 5.70 -6.99
CA VAL A 35 -8.81 6.05 -7.32
C VAL A 35 -7.82 5.16 -6.56
N SER A 36 -6.79 4.68 -7.27
CA SER A 36 -5.70 3.89 -6.71
C SER A 36 -4.80 4.74 -5.82
N ALA A 37 -4.39 4.18 -4.68
CA ALA A 37 -3.41 4.79 -3.79
C ALA A 37 -2.00 4.81 -4.42
N VAL A 38 -1.68 3.80 -5.25
CA VAL A 38 -0.38 3.69 -5.94
C VAL A 38 -0.25 4.70 -7.07
N ASN A 39 -1.32 4.90 -7.85
CA ASN A 39 -1.33 5.85 -8.95
C ASN A 39 -2.69 6.55 -9.07
N PRO A 40 -2.77 7.86 -8.73
CA PRO A 40 -4.02 8.63 -8.82
C PRO A 40 -4.64 8.72 -10.22
N GLY A 41 -3.88 8.41 -11.28
CA GLY A 41 -4.36 8.40 -12.66
C GLY A 41 -5.11 7.13 -13.06
N MET A 42 -5.33 6.18 -12.15
CA MET A 42 -6.06 4.94 -12.44
C MET A 42 -6.97 4.51 -11.29
N THR A 43 -7.89 3.60 -11.60
CA THR A 43 -8.80 2.98 -10.62
C THR A 43 -8.15 1.79 -9.92
N LYS A 44 -8.71 1.38 -8.78
CA LYS A 44 -8.32 0.16 -8.06
C LYS A 44 -8.42 -1.08 -8.93
N GLY A 45 -9.45 -1.18 -9.77
CA GLY A 45 -9.62 -2.28 -10.72
C GLY A 45 -8.49 -2.35 -11.74
N THR A 46 -8.10 -1.21 -12.31
CA THR A 46 -6.97 -1.14 -13.25
C THR A 46 -5.66 -1.51 -12.55
N ALA A 47 -5.44 -0.98 -11.34
CA ALA A 47 -4.26 -1.33 -10.53
C ALA A 47 -4.22 -2.83 -10.24
N TRP A 48 -5.34 -3.46 -9.89
CA TRP A 48 -5.44 -4.91 -9.68
C TRP A 48 -5.02 -5.70 -10.93
N ASN A 49 -5.54 -5.36 -12.11
CA ASN A 49 -5.25 -6.06 -13.36
C ASN A 49 -3.76 -5.99 -13.73
N ILE A 50 -3.14 -4.82 -13.55
CA ILE A 50 -1.72 -4.62 -13.84
C ILE A 50 -0.85 -5.38 -12.82
N LEU A 51 -1.17 -5.25 -11.53
CA LEU A 51 -0.33 -5.82 -10.48
C LEU A 51 -0.44 -7.35 -10.44
N SER A 52 -1.66 -7.90 -10.57
CA SER A 52 -1.88 -9.35 -10.60
C SER A 52 -1.22 -10.03 -11.80
N SER A 53 -1.15 -9.34 -12.95
CA SER A 53 -0.37 -9.83 -14.10
C SER A 53 1.13 -9.73 -13.82
N GLY A 54 1.60 -8.66 -13.16
CA GLY A 54 3.01 -8.50 -12.74
C GLY A 54 3.52 -9.61 -11.81
N LEU A 55 2.65 -10.19 -10.97
CA LEU A 55 3.00 -11.33 -10.11
C LEU A 55 3.24 -12.62 -10.90
N LYS A 56 2.52 -12.78 -12.02
CA LYS A 56 2.59 -13.93 -12.93
C LYS A 56 3.65 -13.75 -14.04
N SER A 57 4.18 -12.54 -14.20
CA SER A 57 5.01 -12.15 -15.34
C SER A 57 6.48 -12.58 -15.20
N VAL A 58 7.10 -12.92 -16.34
CA VAL A 58 8.50 -13.32 -16.54
C VAL A 58 9.48 -12.11 -16.43
N GLY A 59 9.14 -11.06 -15.67
CA GLY A 59 9.94 -9.85 -15.55
C GLY A 59 11.17 -9.97 -14.63
N GLY A 60 11.43 -11.18 -14.12
CA GLY A 60 12.50 -11.45 -13.16
C GLY A 60 12.18 -11.00 -11.73
N PRO A 61 13.08 -11.30 -10.77
CA PRO A 61 12.84 -11.10 -9.34
C PRO A 61 12.62 -9.63 -8.94
N ARG A 62 13.24 -8.69 -9.68
CA ARG A 62 13.09 -7.25 -9.41
C ARG A 62 11.72 -6.70 -9.80
N ALA A 63 11.18 -7.11 -10.94
CA ALA A 63 9.83 -6.72 -11.34
C ALA A 63 8.80 -7.30 -10.37
N ARG A 64 9.00 -8.55 -9.93
CA ARG A 64 8.17 -9.19 -8.91
C ARG A 64 8.19 -8.43 -7.58
N ALA A 65 9.36 -8.00 -7.12
CA ALA A 65 9.48 -7.21 -5.88
C ALA A 65 8.73 -5.86 -5.95
N LEU A 66 8.79 -5.17 -7.10
CA LEU A 66 8.05 -3.93 -7.32
C LEU A 66 6.53 -4.16 -7.36
N ALA A 67 6.09 -5.22 -8.03
CA ALA A 67 4.68 -5.61 -8.06
C ALA A 67 4.18 -5.90 -6.64
N ILE A 68 4.89 -6.72 -5.86
CA ILE A 68 4.55 -7.03 -4.47
C ILE A 68 4.47 -5.76 -3.62
N THR A 69 5.46 -4.86 -3.73
CA THR A 69 5.45 -3.60 -2.97
C THR A 69 4.22 -2.75 -3.32
N ASN A 70 3.90 -2.59 -4.60
CA ASN A 70 2.75 -1.79 -5.04
C ASN A 70 1.42 -2.45 -4.65
N MET A 71 1.34 -3.78 -4.71
CA MET A 71 0.18 -4.53 -4.24
C MET A 71 -0.10 -4.30 -2.76
N ILE A 72 0.96 -4.42 -1.95
CA ILE A 72 0.86 -4.21 -0.52
C ILE A 72 0.52 -2.74 -0.23
N TRP A 73 1.05 -1.79 -1.01
CA TRP A 73 0.67 -0.39 -0.87
C TRP A 73 -0.82 -0.14 -1.17
N GLU A 74 -1.35 -0.74 -2.23
CA GLU A 74 -2.76 -0.58 -2.65
C GLU A 74 -3.75 -1.32 -1.75
N PHE A 75 -3.43 -2.57 -1.40
CA PHE A 75 -4.35 -3.53 -0.79
C PHE A 75 -3.94 -3.98 0.60
N GLY A 76 -2.84 -3.47 1.16
CA GLY A 76 -2.36 -3.94 2.45
C GLY A 76 -3.20 -3.49 3.66
N ASP A 77 -4.29 -2.76 3.43
CA ASP A 77 -5.35 -2.60 4.43
C ASP A 77 -6.03 -3.96 4.74
N PHE A 78 -5.97 -4.92 3.80
CA PHE A 78 -6.44 -6.31 3.93
C PHE A 78 -5.38 -7.29 4.46
N LEU A 79 -4.19 -6.81 4.84
CA LEU A 79 -3.21 -7.67 5.53
C LEU A 79 -3.72 -8.06 6.92
N ASP A 80 -3.16 -9.15 7.44
CA ASP A 80 -3.33 -9.45 8.86
C ASP A 80 -2.76 -8.32 9.73
N ASP A 81 -3.42 -8.06 10.85
CA ASP A 81 -3.06 -6.95 11.75
C ASP A 81 -1.67 -7.15 12.38
N SER A 82 -1.19 -8.40 12.47
CA SER A 82 0.17 -8.73 12.92
C SER A 82 1.27 -8.24 11.96
N LEU A 83 0.96 -8.10 10.67
CA LEU A 83 1.90 -7.67 9.62
C LEU A 83 1.85 -6.16 9.37
N LYS A 84 0.78 -5.49 9.82
CA LYS A 84 0.60 -4.06 9.62
C LYS A 84 1.58 -3.26 10.48
N PRO A 85 2.10 -2.14 9.96
CA PRO A 85 2.92 -1.25 10.78
C PRO A 85 2.08 -0.72 11.94
N ALA A 86 2.69 -0.66 13.13
CA ALA A 86 2.04 -0.03 14.28
C ALA A 86 1.62 1.40 13.91
N LYS A 87 0.33 1.72 14.12
CA LYS A 87 -0.18 3.07 13.85
C LYS A 87 0.61 4.07 14.69
N LYS A 88 1.42 4.89 14.02
CA LYS A 88 2.19 5.94 14.68
C LYS A 88 1.18 6.94 15.26
N LYS A 89 1.19 7.13 16.59
CA LYS A 89 0.35 8.14 17.24
C LYS A 89 0.75 9.50 16.66
N LEU A 90 -0.22 10.27 16.15
CA LEU A 90 0.02 11.64 15.74
C LEU A 90 0.50 12.41 16.97
N GLN A 91 1.67 13.04 16.89
CA GLN A 91 2.05 14.00 17.90
C GLN A 91 1.23 15.28 17.67
N PRO A 92 0.70 15.91 18.73
CA PRO A 92 0.01 17.18 18.59
C PRO A 92 0.97 18.20 18.00
N SER A 93 0.49 18.97 17.01
CA SER A 93 1.24 20.12 16.50
C SER A 93 1.47 21.11 17.65
N PRO A 94 2.68 21.69 17.79
CA PRO A 94 2.89 22.76 18.75
C PRO A 94 1.90 23.92 18.48
N PRO A 95 1.44 24.63 19.53
CA PRO A 95 0.51 25.74 19.35
C PRO A 95 1.15 26.82 18.45
N PRO A 96 0.36 27.48 17.59
CA PRO A 96 0.87 28.60 16.81
C PRO A 96 1.32 29.70 17.77
N TYR A 97 2.54 30.21 17.56
CA TYR A 97 3.06 31.34 18.32
C TYR A 97 3.29 32.53 17.37
N HIS A 98 3.01 33.73 17.87
CA HIS A 98 3.24 34.96 17.14
C HIS A 98 4.70 35.39 17.31
N GLN A 99 5.38 35.75 16.22
CA GLN A 99 6.68 36.42 16.23
C GLN A 99 6.48 37.86 15.74
N GLN A 100 7.05 38.84 16.44
CA GLN A 100 7.09 40.21 15.93
C GLN A 100 8.08 40.31 14.75
N PRO A 101 7.78 41.14 13.74
CA PRO A 101 8.72 41.42 12.66
C PRO A 101 10.01 42.03 13.21
N ASN A 102 11.16 41.62 12.68
CA ASN A 102 12.44 42.29 12.93
C ASN A 102 12.61 43.38 11.86
N PHE A 103 12.63 44.64 12.27
CA PHE A 103 12.84 45.80 11.41
C PHE A 103 14.29 46.28 11.48
#